data_AF-A0A6L3XUL3-F1
#
_entry.id   AF-A0A6L3XUL3-F1
#
_cell.length_a   1.000
_cell.length_b   1.000
_cell.length_c   1.000
_cell.angle_alpha   90.00
_cell.angle_beta   90.00
_cell.angle_gamma   90.00
#
_symmetry.space_group_name_H-M   'P 1'
#
loop_
_entity.id
_entity.type
_entity.pdbx_description
1 polymer ?
#
loop_
_entity_poly.entity_id
_entity_poly.type
_entity_poly.pdbx_seq_one_letter_code
_entity_poly.pdbx_strand_id
1 'polypeptide(L)'
;MSTAKLTRREQREHAQRFIDTLEGTAFPNSKRISIPGSQADIRVPMREIQLSPTLIGGSKENPQFEDNEAVPVYDTSGPYGDPSVAINGQQGLAKLRQPWIDARNDCEELSVRSSAYTNARLADDGLDALRFTGLLTPKRAKAGKCVTQRHYA
;
A
#
# COMPACT_ATOMS: atom_id res chain seq x y z
N MET A 1 35.19 7.77 9.35
CA MET A 1 34.61 8.67 10.37
C MET A 1 33.60 7.86 11.17
N SER A 2 33.73 7.82 12.50
CA SER A 2 32.83 7.08 13.39
C SER A 2 31.50 7.84 13.52
N THR A 3 30.39 7.26 13.08
CA THR A 3 29.05 7.82 13.32
C THR A 3 28.73 7.66 14.81
N ALA A 4 28.66 8.78 15.54
CA ALA A 4 28.25 8.79 16.93
C ALA A 4 26.83 8.17 17.05
N LYS A 5 26.65 7.26 18.01
CA LYS A 5 25.33 6.64 18.26
C LYS A 5 24.38 7.67 18.87
N LEU A 6 23.23 7.84 18.24
CA LEU A 6 22.12 8.67 18.75
C LEU A 6 21.64 8.18 20.12
N THR A 7 21.21 9.11 20.96
CA THR A 7 20.52 8.82 22.22
C THR A 7 19.13 8.23 21.96
N ARG A 8 18.54 7.54 22.95
CA ARG A 8 17.17 6.99 22.84
C ARG A 8 16.11 8.04 22.53
N ARG A 9 16.27 9.25 23.06
CA ARG A 9 15.34 10.36 22.81
C ARG A 9 15.43 10.82 21.35
N GLU A 10 16.63 11.05 20.85
CA GLU A 10 16.85 11.44 19.45
C GLU A 10 16.37 10.34 18.48
N GLN A 11 16.58 9.07 18.81
CA GLN A 11 16.05 7.95 18.02
C GLN A 11 14.52 7.99 17.93
N ARG A 12 13.82 8.28 19.04
CA ARG A 12 12.36 8.40 19.07
C ARG A 12 11.87 9.61 18.28
N GLU A 13 12.50 10.76 18.46
CA GLU A 13 12.15 11.97 17.72
C GLU A 13 12.36 11.78 16.20
N HIS A 14 13.46 11.11 15.81
CA HIS A 14 13.74 10.81 14.40
C HIS A 14 12.74 9.80 13.82
N ALA A 15 12.36 8.78 14.59
CA ALA A 15 11.34 7.81 14.19
C ALA A 15 9.96 8.48 14.05
N GLN A 16 9.59 9.35 14.99
CA GLN A 16 8.32 10.08 14.94
C GLN A 16 8.27 10.98 13.70
N ARG A 17 9.32 11.76 13.45
CA ARG A 17 9.41 12.60 12.24
C ARG A 17 9.30 11.76 10.98
N PHE A 18 9.99 10.62 10.90
CA PHE A 18 9.90 9.74 9.74
C PHE A 18 8.47 9.24 9.48
N ILE A 19 7.72 8.91 10.54
CA ILE A 19 6.32 8.49 10.44
C ILE A 19 5.45 9.67 9.98
N ASP A 20 5.67 10.85 10.52
CA ASP A 20 4.87 12.05 10.24
C ASP A 20 5.14 12.61 8.84
N THR A 21 6.34 12.39 8.29
CA THR A 21 6.75 12.84 6.95
C THR A 21 6.81 11.69 5.94
N LEU A 22 6.13 10.57 6.21
CA LEU A 22 6.13 9.44 5.30
C LEU A 22 5.28 9.78 4.07
N GLU A 23 5.92 9.85 2.91
CA GLU A 23 5.27 10.16 1.64
C GLU A 23 5.47 9.04 0.62
N GLY A 24 4.55 8.93 -0.33
CA GLY A 24 4.70 8.00 -1.44
C GLY A 24 5.84 8.45 -2.35
N THR A 25 6.63 7.50 -2.85
CA THR A 25 7.74 7.79 -3.78
C THR A 25 7.48 7.11 -5.13
N ALA A 26 7.58 7.88 -6.20
CA ALA A 26 7.47 7.33 -7.55
C ALA A 26 8.80 6.68 -7.95
N PHE A 27 8.71 5.59 -8.72
CA PHE A 27 9.89 5.02 -9.37
C PHE A 27 10.40 5.99 -10.46
N PRO A 28 11.71 6.28 -10.51
CA PRO A 28 12.28 7.12 -11.58
C PRO A 28 11.93 6.58 -12.97
N ASN A 29 11.67 7.49 -13.91
CA ASN A 29 11.29 7.19 -15.30
C ASN A 29 10.14 6.16 -15.42
N SER A 30 9.26 6.07 -14.43
CA SER A 30 8.09 5.21 -14.46
C SER A 30 6.83 6.04 -14.27
N LYS A 31 5.77 5.68 -14.99
CA LYS A 31 4.42 6.24 -14.78
C LYS A 31 3.53 5.16 -14.19
N ARG A 32 2.81 5.48 -13.13
CA ARG A 32 1.82 4.55 -12.57
C ARG A 32 0.61 4.50 -13.50
N ILE A 33 0.13 3.31 -13.77
CA ILE A 33 -1.06 3.06 -14.59
C ILE A 33 -1.98 2.07 -13.87
N SER A 34 -3.23 1.98 -14.29
CA SER A 34 -4.18 1.00 -13.75
C SER A 34 -4.91 0.30 -14.86
N ILE A 35 -4.95 -1.03 -14.80
CA ILE A 35 -5.75 -1.84 -15.72
C ILE A 35 -7.13 -2.05 -15.07
N PRO A 36 -8.25 -1.72 -15.74
CA PRO A 36 -9.58 -1.99 -15.23
C PRO A 36 -9.83 -3.51 -15.12
N GLY A 37 -10.48 -3.93 -14.05
CA GLY A 37 -10.88 -5.33 -13.85
C GLY A 37 -12.28 -5.63 -14.36
N SER A 38 -12.82 -6.78 -13.95
CA SER A 38 -14.18 -7.22 -14.30
C SER A 38 -15.30 -6.39 -13.67
N GLN A 39 -14.98 -5.56 -12.67
CA GLN A 39 -15.90 -4.62 -12.03
C GLN A 39 -15.29 -3.21 -12.11
N ALA A 40 -16.14 -2.19 -12.17
CA ALA A 40 -15.71 -0.81 -12.40
C ALA A 40 -14.78 -0.25 -11.31
N ASP A 41 -14.87 -0.79 -10.10
CA ASP A 41 -14.05 -0.41 -8.94
C ASP A 41 -12.78 -1.26 -8.79
N ILE A 42 -12.57 -2.29 -9.62
CA ILE A 42 -11.33 -3.05 -9.67
C ILE A 42 -10.34 -2.32 -10.58
N ARG A 43 -9.23 -1.87 -10.00
CA ARG A 43 -8.11 -1.25 -10.70
C ARG A 43 -6.81 -1.98 -10.34
N VAL A 44 -6.26 -2.74 -11.28
CA VAL A 44 -5.03 -3.52 -11.07
C VAL A 44 -3.83 -2.60 -11.24
N PRO A 45 -3.00 -2.40 -10.19
CA PRO A 45 -1.88 -1.47 -10.25
C PRO A 45 -0.74 -2.03 -11.10
N MET A 46 -0.28 -1.19 -12.03
CA MET A 46 0.85 -1.44 -12.90
C MET A 46 1.71 -0.16 -12.95
N ARG A 47 2.91 -0.25 -13.50
CA ARG A 47 3.69 0.94 -13.89
C ARG A 47 4.33 0.72 -15.24
N GLU A 48 4.50 1.80 -15.99
CA GLU A 48 5.14 1.80 -17.30
C GLU A 48 6.51 2.45 -17.20
N ILE A 49 7.56 1.68 -17.51
CA ILE A 49 8.92 2.20 -17.62
C ILE A 49 9.04 2.94 -18.96
N GLN A 50 9.34 4.23 -18.89
CA GLN A 50 9.58 5.05 -20.06
C GLN A 50 10.99 4.76 -20.59
N LEU A 51 11.08 4.40 -21.87
CA LEU A 51 12.34 4.10 -22.53
C LEU A 51 12.84 5.35 -23.27
N SER A 52 14.16 5.53 -23.33
CA SER A 52 14.76 6.58 -24.16
C SER A 52 14.52 6.29 -25.64
N PRO A 53 14.29 7.29 -26.50
CA PRO A 53 14.16 7.09 -27.94
C PRO A 53 15.40 6.41 -28.56
N THR A 54 15.19 5.56 -29.57
CA THR A 54 16.26 4.88 -30.31
C THR A 54 16.79 5.79 -31.41
N LEU A 55 18.10 5.96 -31.51
CA LEU A 55 18.72 6.63 -32.66
C LEU A 55 18.60 5.72 -33.89
N ILE A 56 17.81 6.13 -34.88
CA ILE A 56 17.55 5.35 -36.09
C ILE A 56 18.35 5.85 -37.30
N GLY A 57 18.94 7.04 -37.23
CA GLY A 57 19.74 7.61 -38.31
C GLY A 57 19.97 9.11 -38.18
N GLY A 58 20.17 9.77 -39.32
CA GLY A 58 20.46 11.21 -39.38
C GLY A 58 21.96 11.54 -39.41
N SER A 59 22.28 12.83 -39.52
CA SER A 59 23.65 13.32 -39.39
C SER A 59 23.96 13.68 -37.94
N LYS A 60 25.22 14.01 -37.63
CA LYS A 60 25.61 14.46 -36.29
C LYS A 60 24.91 15.77 -35.89
N GLU A 61 24.61 16.62 -36.87
CA GLU A 61 23.93 17.90 -36.71
C GLU A 61 22.41 17.76 -36.69
N ASN A 62 21.88 16.68 -37.26
CA ASN A 62 20.45 16.40 -37.29
C ASN A 62 20.17 14.89 -37.10
N PRO A 63 20.34 14.36 -35.88
CA PRO A 63 20.04 12.97 -35.57
C PRO A 63 18.52 12.72 -35.61
N GLN A 64 18.14 11.53 -36.06
CA GLN A 64 16.75 11.08 -36.13
C GLN A 64 16.51 10.00 -35.08
N PHE A 65 15.49 10.20 -34.26
CA PHE A 65 15.10 9.29 -33.19
C PHE A 65 13.70 8.73 -33.42
N GLU A 66 13.48 7.51 -32.94
CA GLU A 66 12.18 6.86 -32.86
C GLU A 66 11.83 6.60 -31.39
N ASP A 67 10.62 6.99 -30.98
CA ASP A 67 10.14 6.76 -29.63
C ASP A 67 9.90 5.26 -29.40
N ASN A 68 10.35 4.75 -28.26
CA ASN A 68 10.10 3.37 -27.86
C ASN A 68 8.79 3.28 -27.06
N GLU A 69 8.02 2.22 -27.29
CA GLU A 69 6.86 1.90 -26.45
C GLU A 69 7.30 1.66 -25.00
N ALA A 70 6.52 2.18 -24.04
CA ALA A 70 6.81 1.99 -22.64
C ALA A 70 6.59 0.53 -22.23
N VAL A 71 7.37 0.04 -21.25
CA VAL A 71 7.27 -1.35 -20.79
C VAL A 71 6.38 -1.42 -19.54
N PRO A 72 5.15 -1.99 -19.62
CA PRO A 72 4.31 -2.18 -18.46
C PRO A 72 4.85 -3.32 -17.60
N VAL A 73 4.97 -3.08 -16.29
CA VAL A 73 5.39 -4.06 -15.29
C VAL A 73 4.47 -4.02 -14.08
N TYR A 74 4.42 -5.15 -13.37
CA TYR A 74 3.63 -5.27 -12.15
C TYR A 74 4.15 -4.31 -11.07
N ASP A 75 3.23 -3.64 -10.36
CA ASP A 75 3.58 -2.68 -9.31
C ASP A 75 3.01 -3.10 -7.95
N THR A 76 3.89 -3.61 -7.08
CA THR A 76 3.56 -4.03 -5.71
C THR A 76 3.67 -2.90 -4.69
N SER A 77 4.04 -1.68 -5.08
CA SER A 77 4.24 -0.55 -4.15
C SER A 77 2.95 -0.12 -3.44
N GLY A 78 1.78 -0.43 -4.01
CA GLY A 78 0.50 0.05 -3.49
C GLY A 78 0.46 1.58 -3.39
N PRO A 79 -0.32 2.16 -2.46
CA PRO A 79 -0.40 3.61 -2.28
C PRO A 79 0.95 4.29 -1.98
N TYR A 80 1.96 3.57 -1.48
CA TYR A 80 3.29 4.11 -1.21
C TYR A 80 4.10 4.43 -2.48
N GLY A 81 3.68 3.94 -3.65
CA GLY A 81 4.28 4.30 -4.93
C GLY A 81 3.62 5.48 -5.62
N ASP A 82 2.70 6.17 -4.94
CA ASP A 82 1.94 7.29 -5.48
C ASP A 82 2.16 8.54 -4.60
N PRO A 83 2.95 9.53 -5.07
CA PRO A 83 3.20 10.76 -4.33
C PRO A 83 1.94 11.61 -4.08
N SER A 84 0.84 11.37 -4.81
CA SER A 84 -0.41 12.09 -4.61
C SER A 84 -1.25 11.53 -3.44
N VAL A 85 -0.92 10.35 -2.94
CA VAL A 85 -1.64 9.73 -1.83
C VAL A 85 -1.01 10.14 -0.50
N ALA A 86 -1.79 10.82 0.32
CA ALA A 86 -1.41 11.10 1.70
C ALA A 86 -1.37 9.79 2.51
N ILE A 87 -0.18 9.42 2.97
CA ILE A 87 0.04 8.22 3.77
C ILE A 87 0.01 8.60 5.24
N ASN A 88 -0.84 7.91 6.01
CA ASN A 88 -0.86 8.02 7.46
C ASN A 88 -0.73 6.63 8.09
N GLY A 89 0.45 6.34 8.64
CA GLY A 89 0.74 5.06 9.28
C GLY A 89 -0.15 4.73 10.49
N GLN A 90 -0.73 5.73 11.15
CA GLN A 90 -1.63 5.54 12.30
C GLN A 90 -3.07 5.20 11.89
N GLN A 91 -3.48 5.58 10.67
CA GLN A 91 -4.82 5.30 10.12
C GLN A 91 -4.83 4.09 9.19
N GLY A 92 -3.71 3.80 8.55
CA GLY A 92 -3.54 2.74 7.57
C GLY A 92 -4.11 3.09 6.20
N LEU A 93 -4.15 2.09 5.32
CA LEU A 93 -4.56 2.27 3.93
C LEU A 93 -6.08 2.19 3.76
N ALA A 94 -6.56 2.76 2.65
CA ALA A 94 -7.95 2.63 2.22
C ALA A 94 -8.35 1.15 2.06
N LYS A 95 -9.55 0.82 2.56
CA LYS A 95 -10.07 -0.57 2.61
C LYS A 95 -10.75 -0.95 1.29
N LEU A 96 -10.00 -0.91 0.19
CA LEU A 96 -10.53 -1.07 -1.18
C LEU A 96 -11.36 -2.34 -1.38
N ARG A 97 -11.03 -3.42 -0.66
CA ARG A 97 -11.69 -4.73 -0.78
C ARG A 97 -12.91 -4.89 0.13
N GLN A 98 -13.16 -3.94 1.03
CA GLN A 98 -14.25 -4.05 2.01
C GLN A 98 -15.62 -4.24 1.35
N PRO A 99 -16.01 -3.45 0.33
CA PRO A 99 -17.30 -3.65 -0.35
C PRO A 99 -17.44 -5.05 -0.96
N TRP A 100 -16.36 -5.59 -1.55
CA TRP A 100 -16.39 -6.93 -2.16
C TRP A 100 -16.52 -8.04 -1.13
N ILE A 101 -15.91 -7.86 0.04
CA ILE A 101 -16.01 -8.80 1.15
C ILE A 101 -17.44 -8.79 1.71
N ASP A 102 -18.02 -7.59 1.90
CA ASP A 102 -19.36 -7.45 2.46
C ASP A 102 -20.44 -7.96 1.50
N ALA A 103 -20.26 -7.73 0.20
CA ALA A 103 -21.18 -8.19 -0.84
C ALA A 103 -21.34 -9.72 -0.90
N ARG A 104 -20.31 -10.50 -0.52
CA ARG A 104 -20.41 -11.98 -0.48
C ARG A 104 -21.30 -12.48 0.65
N ASN A 105 -21.53 -11.66 1.68
CA ASN A 105 -22.47 -11.93 2.77
C ASN A 105 -22.26 -13.27 3.51
N ASP A 106 -21.02 -13.77 3.53
CA ASP A 106 -20.61 -15.04 4.14
C ASP A 106 -19.71 -14.85 5.37
N CYS A 107 -19.32 -13.62 5.66
CA CYS A 107 -18.63 -13.21 6.87
C CYS A 107 -19.55 -12.44 7.83
N GLU A 108 -19.23 -12.49 9.11
CA GLU A 108 -19.81 -11.67 10.17
C GLU A 108 -18.71 -11.06 11.04
N GLU A 109 -18.98 -9.90 11.63
CA GLU A 109 -18.07 -9.31 12.62
C GLU A 109 -18.11 -10.10 13.92
N LEU A 110 -16.95 -10.18 14.59
CA LEU A 110 -16.92 -10.72 15.94
C LEU A 110 -17.62 -9.75 16.91
N SER A 111 -18.53 -10.27 17.73
CA SER A 111 -19.15 -9.51 18.81
C SER A 111 -18.15 -9.08 19.89
N VAL A 112 -17.09 -9.87 20.08
CA VAL A 112 -15.99 -9.60 21.01
C VAL A 112 -14.65 -9.99 20.39
N ARG A 113 -13.59 -9.23 20.71
CA ARG A 113 -12.22 -9.60 20.37
C ARG A 113 -11.82 -10.83 21.19
N SER A 114 -11.60 -11.95 20.52
CA SER A 114 -11.32 -13.25 21.17
C SER A 114 -9.85 -13.43 21.60
N SER A 115 -8.93 -12.60 21.10
CA SER A 115 -7.50 -12.70 21.41
C SER A 115 -7.17 -12.08 22.77
N ALA A 116 -6.71 -12.91 23.71
CA ALA A 116 -6.24 -12.46 25.01
C ALA A 116 -5.11 -11.43 24.91
N TYR A 117 -4.17 -11.62 23.97
CA TYR A 117 -3.08 -10.69 23.72
C TYR A 117 -3.59 -9.33 23.23
N THR A 118 -4.54 -9.31 22.30
CA THR A 118 -5.13 -8.06 21.79
C THR A 118 -5.84 -7.31 22.90
N ASN A 119 -6.63 -8.00 23.74
CA ASN A 119 -7.34 -7.37 24.85
C ASN A 119 -6.37 -6.79 25.89
N ALA A 120 -5.30 -7.52 26.23
CA ALA A 120 -4.27 -7.03 27.16
C ALA A 120 -3.53 -5.78 26.64
N ARG A 121 -3.29 -5.65 25.33
CA ARG A 121 -2.66 -4.46 24.73
C ARG A 121 -3.62 -3.27 24.60
N LEU A 122 -4.92 -3.54 24.43
CA LEU A 122 -5.93 -2.48 24.37
C LEU A 122 -6.22 -1.89 25.75
N ALA A 123 -6.09 -2.68 26.82
CA ALA A 123 -6.27 -2.23 28.20
C ALA A 123 -5.02 -1.55 28.80
N ASP A 124 -3.93 -1.45 28.04
CA ASP A 124 -2.67 -0.83 28.47
C ASP A 124 -2.61 0.63 27.99
N ASP A 125 -2.94 1.56 28.89
CA ASP A 125 -2.95 3.00 28.63
C ASP A 125 -1.56 3.53 28.24
N GLY A 126 -0.48 2.85 28.63
CA GLY A 126 0.89 3.21 28.28
C GLY A 126 1.17 3.11 26.77
N LEU A 127 0.29 2.47 26.00
CA LEU A 127 0.39 2.29 24.56
C LEU A 127 -0.48 3.24 23.74
N ASP A 128 -1.25 4.12 24.39
CA ASP A 128 -2.20 5.01 23.71
C ASP A 128 -1.55 5.83 22.59
N ALA A 129 -0.39 6.43 22.86
CA ALA A 129 0.36 7.23 21.89
C ALA A 129 0.90 6.44 20.70
N LEU A 130 0.98 5.10 20.82
CA LEU A 130 1.44 4.20 19.76
C LEU A 130 0.28 3.45 19.09
N ARG A 131 -0.95 3.66 19.57
CA ARG A 131 -2.09 2.86 19.15
C ARG A 131 -2.54 3.28 17.76
N PHE A 132 -2.61 2.30 16.87
CA PHE A 132 -3.23 2.46 15.57
C PHE A 132 -4.69 2.87 15.73
N THR A 133 -5.10 3.98 15.13
CA THR A 133 -6.45 4.55 15.29
C THR A 133 -7.47 3.91 14.35
N GLY A 134 -7.02 3.36 13.23
CA GLY A 134 -7.84 2.66 12.24
C GLY A 134 -8.32 1.27 12.67
N LEU A 135 -8.54 1.01 13.96
CA LEU A 135 -8.89 -0.31 14.48
C LEU A 135 -10.12 -0.88 13.78
N LEU A 136 -9.97 -2.08 13.22
CA LEU A 136 -11.04 -2.85 12.61
C LEU A 136 -11.59 -3.88 13.59
N THR A 137 -12.89 -4.15 13.48
CA THR A 137 -13.52 -5.33 14.08
C THR A 137 -13.15 -6.54 13.23
N PRO A 138 -12.48 -7.57 13.80
CA PRO A 138 -12.17 -8.77 13.05
C PRO A 138 -13.46 -9.45 12.56
N LYS A 139 -13.41 -10.04 11.37
CA LYS A 139 -14.50 -10.83 10.80
C LYS A 139 -14.18 -12.32 10.87
N ARG A 140 -15.23 -13.14 10.93
CA ARG A 140 -15.17 -14.61 10.77
C ARG A 140 -16.20 -15.07 9.75
N ALA A 141 -16.06 -16.30 9.27
CA ALA A 141 -17.12 -16.94 8.49
C ALA A 141 -18.38 -17.10 9.36
N LYS A 142 -19.55 -16.90 8.74
CA LYS A 142 -20.84 -17.28 9.35
C LYS A 142 -20.90 -18.79 9.56
N ALA A 143 -21.73 -19.24 10.49
CA ALA A 143 -21.98 -20.66 10.70
C ALA A 143 -22.38 -21.36 9.39
N GLY A 144 -21.69 -22.46 9.05
CA GLY A 144 -21.94 -23.23 7.83
C GLY A 144 -21.43 -22.60 6.54
N LYS A 145 -20.65 -21.51 6.59
CA LYS A 145 -20.03 -20.89 5.41
C LYS A 145 -18.52 -21.16 5.36
N CYS A 146 -17.99 -21.30 4.15
CA CYS A 146 -16.56 -21.35 3.88
C CYS A 146 -16.17 -20.11 3.08
N VAL A 147 -15.06 -19.47 3.47
CA VAL A 147 -14.65 -18.15 2.95
C VAL A 147 -13.30 -18.16 2.25
N THR A 148 -12.70 -19.34 2.10
CA THR A 148 -11.38 -19.50 1.47
C THR A 148 -11.50 -19.41 -0.05
N GLN A 149 -10.49 -18.87 -0.72
CA GLN A 149 -10.50 -18.80 -2.19
C GLN A 149 -10.64 -20.18 -2.84
N ARG A 150 -10.01 -21.20 -2.23
CA ARG A 150 -10.13 -22.59 -2.65
C ARG A 150 -11.58 -23.12 -2.61
N HIS A 151 -12.44 -22.60 -1.75
CA HIS A 151 -13.85 -23.02 -1.71
C HIS A 151 -14.68 -22.40 -2.85
N TYR A 152 -14.34 -21.19 -3.29
CA TYR A 152 -15.06 -20.51 -4.37
C TYR A 152 -14.62 -20.95 -5.77
N ALA A 153 -13.38 -21.42 -5.91
CA ALA A 153 -12.81 -21.88 -7.18
C ALA A 153 -13.34 -23.27 -7.55
#